data_AF-A0AAV3BEP4-F1
#
_entry.id   AF-A0AAV3BEP4-F1
#
_cell.length_a   1.000
_cell.length_b   1.000
_cell.length_c   1.000
_cell.angle_alpha   90.00
_cell.angle_beta   90.00
_cell.angle_gamma   90.00
#
_symmetry.space_group_name_H-M   'P 1'
#
loop_
_entity.id
_entity.type
_entity.pdbx_description
1 polymer ?
#
loop_
_entity_poly.entity_id
_entity_poly.type
_entity_poly.pdbx_seq_one_letter_code
_entity_poly.pdbx_strand_id
1 'polypeptide(L)'
;MRIHQENTAKKLYRRVNTTTRHRSNNPGAEYRWERYKQKATDENMPQRASMHGKQKRGLDYSPLFMFLLTKVGQQWDEVYSHAVKRLDKPEPIFWMVALHSHEQRDYVRCGDTCFYHGLYVDDAGILQKVNPSLSAEDIPMTCQCCTHTFNGVVVT
;
A
#
# COMPACT_ATOMS: atom_id res chain seq x y z
N MET A 1 -12.59 26.40 13.23
CA MET A 1 -11.16 26.70 12.98
C MET A 1 -10.54 25.55 12.20
N ARG A 2 -10.24 25.73 10.91
CA ARG A 2 -9.44 24.78 10.15
C ARG A 2 -7.97 25.13 10.43
N ILE A 3 -7.33 24.32 11.26
CA ILE A 3 -5.89 24.46 11.52
C ILE A 3 -5.20 24.03 10.22
N HIS A 4 -4.73 25.01 9.45
CA HIS A 4 -3.82 24.78 8.35
C HIS A 4 -2.51 24.24 8.95
N GLN A 5 -2.31 22.92 8.85
CA GLN A 5 -1.03 22.28 9.18
C GLN A 5 -0.01 22.63 8.10
N GLU A 6 0.56 23.83 8.16
CA GLU A 6 1.45 24.36 7.12
C GLU A 6 2.91 23.89 7.19
N ASN A 7 3.29 22.99 8.10
CA ASN A 7 4.68 22.50 8.17
C ASN A 7 4.88 21.02 8.54
N THR A 8 3.81 20.21 8.56
CA THR A 8 3.98 18.76 8.79
C THR A 8 4.22 18.05 7.46
N ALA A 9 5.41 17.45 7.30
CA ALA A 9 5.72 16.62 6.15
C ALA A 9 4.60 15.58 5.93
N LYS A 10 4.08 15.52 4.70
CA LYS A 10 2.96 14.62 4.36
C LYS A 10 3.32 13.18 4.70
N LYS A 11 2.43 12.43 5.35
CA LYS A 11 2.66 10.99 5.64
C LYS A 11 2.81 10.19 4.35
N LEU A 12 3.64 9.14 4.39
CA LEU A 12 3.86 8.23 3.25
C LEU A 12 2.89 7.05 3.21
N TYR A 13 1.84 7.08 4.03
CA TYR A 13 0.81 6.06 4.08
C TYR A 13 -0.56 6.71 4.28
N ARG A 14 -1.62 5.99 3.89
CA ARG A 14 -3.02 6.41 4.04
C ARG A 14 -3.79 5.31 4.75
N ARG A 15 -4.79 5.71 5.54
CA ARG A 15 -5.69 4.75 6.18
C ARG A 15 -6.71 4.14 5.20
N VAL A 16 -7.03 4.87 4.14
CA VAL A 16 -7.99 4.44 3.14
C VAL A 16 -7.36 4.62 1.77
N ASN A 17 -7.33 3.56 0.98
CA ASN A 17 -6.95 3.65 -0.42
C ASN A 17 -8.01 4.48 -1.17
N THR A 18 -7.60 5.62 -1.72
CA THR A 18 -8.48 6.55 -2.44
C THR A 18 -8.37 6.40 -3.96
N THR A 19 -7.48 5.53 -4.43
CA THR A 19 -7.00 5.51 -5.83
C THR A 19 -7.68 4.42 -6.66
N THR A 20 -8.30 3.41 -6.04
CA THR A 20 -8.96 2.29 -6.75
C THR A 20 -10.37 2.66 -7.25
N ARG A 21 -10.69 2.29 -8.50
CA ARG A 21 -11.95 2.59 -9.22
C ARG A 21 -13.22 2.00 -8.58
N HIS A 22 -13.09 0.97 -7.74
CA HIS A 22 -14.13 0.51 -6.83
C HIS A 22 -13.63 0.68 -5.41
N ARG A 23 -13.75 1.90 -4.87
CA ARG A 23 -13.46 2.16 -3.46
C ARG A 23 -14.41 1.31 -2.62
N SER A 24 -13.93 0.13 -2.24
CA SER A 24 -14.58 -0.72 -1.29
C SER A 24 -14.51 0.00 0.05
N ASN A 25 -15.54 0.77 0.35
CA ASN A 25 -15.82 1.22 1.71
C ASN A 25 -16.20 0.03 2.61
N ASN A 26 -16.01 -1.25 2.18
CA ASN A 26 -16.54 -2.47 2.79
C ASN A 26 -16.59 -2.28 4.29
N PRO A 27 -17.73 -1.88 4.89
CA PRO A 27 -17.76 -1.44 6.28
C PRO A 27 -17.53 -2.60 7.24
N GLY A 28 -17.34 -3.82 6.72
CA GLY A 28 -17.35 -5.05 7.48
C GLY A 28 -18.74 -5.66 7.40
N ALA A 29 -18.93 -6.53 6.42
CA ALA A 29 -20.01 -7.51 6.49
C ALA A 29 -19.85 -8.43 7.73
N GLU A 30 -18.66 -8.47 8.33
CA GLU A 30 -18.35 -9.21 9.56
C GLU A 30 -19.34 -8.92 10.70
N TYR A 31 -19.65 -7.65 11.00
CA TYR A 31 -20.65 -7.32 12.05
C TYR A 31 -22.07 -7.78 11.68
N ARG A 32 -22.41 -7.81 10.39
CA ARG A 32 -23.69 -8.36 9.92
C ARG A 32 -23.72 -9.87 10.13
N TRP A 33 -22.62 -10.57 9.83
CA TRP A 33 -22.52 -12.03 9.97
C TRP A 33 -22.44 -12.47 11.42
N GLU A 34 -21.74 -11.72 12.26
CA GLU A 34 -21.64 -11.95 13.70
C GLU A 34 -23.02 -11.82 14.36
N ARG A 35 -23.78 -10.75 14.06
CA ARG A 35 -25.17 -10.60 14.52
C ARG A 35 -26.08 -11.72 14.02
N TYR A 36 -25.92 -12.15 12.78
CA TYR A 36 -26.73 -13.24 12.23
C TYR A 36 -26.46 -14.57 12.95
N LYS A 37 -25.17 -14.90 13.17
CA LYS A 37 -24.76 -16.10 13.90
C LYS A 37 -25.27 -16.09 15.35
N GLN A 38 -25.15 -14.95 16.00
CA GLN A 38 -25.62 -14.74 17.36
C GLN A 38 -27.16 -14.85 17.49
N LYS A 39 -27.92 -14.27 16.55
CA LYS A 39 -29.38 -14.42 16.47
C LYS A 39 -29.83 -15.86 16.22
N ALA A 40 -29.04 -16.65 15.49
CA ALA A 40 -29.30 -18.07 15.29
C ALA A 40 -29.03 -18.93 16.55
N THR A 41 -28.35 -18.37 17.56
CA THR A 41 -27.97 -19.08 18.80
C THR A 41 -28.86 -18.69 19.98
N ASP A 42 -29.41 -17.47 20.00
CA ASP A 42 -30.28 -16.96 21.06
C ASP A 42 -31.33 -15.98 20.50
N GLU A 43 -32.61 -16.34 20.61
CA GLU A 43 -33.74 -15.53 20.13
C GLU A 43 -34.00 -14.28 21.00
N ASN A 44 -33.53 -14.27 22.26
CA ASN A 44 -33.77 -13.19 23.23
C ASN A 44 -32.63 -12.18 23.34
N MET A 45 -31.68 -12.19 22.41
CA MET A 45 -30.50 -11.33 22.49
C MET A 45 -30.86 -9.83 22.44
N PRO A 46 -30.21 -8.96 23.25
CA PRO A 46 -30.41 -7.51 23.17
C PRO A 46 -30.13 -6.99 21.75
N GLN A 47 -31.01 -6.13 21.23
CA GLN A 47 -30.90 -5.54 19.88
C GLN A 47 -29.60 -4.74 19.64
N ARG A 48 -28.84 -4.43 20.69
CA ARG A 48 -27.63 -3.62 20.66
C ARG A 48 -26.50 -4.35 21.38
N ALA A 49 -25.52 -4.83 20.62
CA ALA A 49 -24.26 -5.36 21.13
C ALA A 49 -23.24 -4.23 21.36
N SER A 50 -22.18 -4.52 22.13
CA SER A 50 -21.04 -3.63 22.31
C SER A 50 -20.41 -3.29 20.96
N MET A 51 -20.16 -2.00 20.70
CA MET A 51 -19.47 -1.59 19.49
C MET A 51 -17.99 -1.99 19.57
N HIS A 52 -17.60 -3.04 18.86
CA HIS A 52 -16.20 -3.40 18.74
C HIS A 52 -15.38 -2.26 18.13
N GLY A 53 -14.15 -2.08 18.63
CA GLY A 53 -13.21 -1.08 18.10
C GLY A 53 -12.96 -1.28 16.59
N LYS A 54 -12.63 -0.20 15.89
CA LYS A 54 -12.38 -0.24 14.43
C LYS A 54 -11.33 -1.31 14.10
N GLN A 55 -11.71 -2.31 13.31
CA GLN A 55 -10.81 -3.34 12.81
C GLN A 55 -9.61 -2.71 12.10
N LYS A 56 -8.40 -3.22 12.39
CA LYS A 56 -7.16 -2.78 11.72
C LYS A 56 -7.08 -3.36 10.32
N ARG A 57 -7.84 -2.79 9.38
CA ARG A 57 -7.71 -3.07 7.95
C ARG A 57 -6.48 -2.32 7.46
N GLY A 58 -5.56 -3.04 6.79
CA GLY A 58 -4.20 -2.58 6.46
C GLY A 58 -4.12 -1.16 5.89
N LEU A 59 -2.96 -0.54 6.03
CA LEU A 59 -2.68 0.80 5.53
C LEU A 59 -2.30 0.75 4.04
N ASP A 60 -2.67 1.79 3.31
CA ASP A 60 -2.28 2.00 1.93
C ASP A 60 -0.92 2.70 1.86
N TYR A 61 0.10 1.96 1.44
CA TYR A 61 1.47 2.45 1.28
C TYR A 61 1.79 2.90 -0.15
N SER A 62 0.80 3.03 -1.03
CA SER A 62 1.03 3.57 -2.38
C SER A 62 1.82 4.90 -2.40
N PRO A 63 1.61 5.86 -1.47
CA PRO A 63 2.41 7.09 -1.43
C PRO A 63 3.90 6.85 -1.11
N LEU A 64 4.23 5.82 -0.32
CA LEU A 64 5.60 5.40 -0.05
C LEU A 64 6.27 4.93 -1.34
N PHE A 65 5.60 4.07 -2.10
CA PHE A 65 6.16 3.52 -3.34
C PHE A 65 6.42 4.60 -4.38
N MET A 66 5.49 5.56 -4.54
CA MET A 66 5.73 6.72 -5.41
C MET A 66 6.90 7.56 -4.93
N PHE A 67 7.00 7.78 -3.62
CA PHE A 67 8.11 8.54 -3.05
C PHE A 67 9.46 7.84 -3.30
N LEU A 68 9.54 6.51 -3.17
CA LEU A 68 10.77 5.78 -3.45
C LEU A 68 11.14 5.83 -4.94
N LEU A 69 10.16 5.72 -5.84
CA LEU A 69 10.39 5.83 -7.29
C LEU A 69 10.93 7.20 -7.71
N THR A 70 10.48 8.29 -7.09
CA THR A 70 11.03 9.63 -7.38
C THR A 70 12.42 9.86 -6.79
N LYS A 71 12.89 8.95 -5.93
CA LYS A 71 14.18 9.00 -5.24
C LYS A 71 15.23 8.05 -5.80
N VAL A 72 14.92 7.36 -6.90
CA VAL A 72 15.91 6.58 -7.66
C VAL A 72 17.06 7.50 -8.10
N GLY A 73 18.29 7.03 -7.92
CA GLY A 73 19.52 7.78 -8.16
C GLY A 73 20.03 8.59 -6.96
N GLN A 74 19.37 8.53 -5.80
CA GLN A 74 19.81 9.21 -4.56
C GLN A 74 20.41 8.23 -3.56
N GLN A 75 21.18 8.76 -2.59
CA GLN A 75 21.76 8.01 -1.49
C GLN A 75 20.67 7.34 -0.63
N TRP A 76 20.78 6.04 -0.45
CA TRP A 76 19.79 5.21 0.23
C TRP A 76 19.60 5.62 1.69
N ASP A 77 20.69 5.92 2.41
CA ASP A 77 20.64 6.26 3.83
C ASP A 77 19.80 7.53 4.10
N GLU A 78 19.95 8.54 3.26
CA GLU A 78 19.16 9.78 3.32
C GLU A 78 17.68 9.53 3.00
N VAL A 79 17.41 8.73 1.97
CA VAL A 79 16.04 8.39 1.55
C VAL A 79 15.35 7.57 2.63
N TYR A 80 16.03 6.57 3.19
CA TYR A 80 15.54 5.70 4.25
C TYR A 80 15.24 6.49 5.52
N SER A 81 16.19 7.30 5.99
CA SER A 81 16.01 8.11 7.20
C SER A 81 14.85 9.11 7.06
N HIS A 82 14.63 9.67 5.87
CA HIS A 82 13.49 10.53 5.59
C HIS A 82 12.17 9.77 5.48
N ALA A 83 12.17 8.57 4.91
CA ALA A 83 10.99 7.73 4.77
C ALA A 83 10.49 7.23 6.13
N VAL A 84 11.38 6.69 6.97
CA VAL A 84 11.04 6.14 8.29
C VAL A 84 10.39 7.18 9.19
N LYS A 85 10.88 8.43 9.18
CA LYS A 85 10.27 9.55 9.94
C LYS A 85 8.81 9.84 9.58
N ARG A 86 8.37 9.44 8.38
CA ARG A 86 7.03 9.73 7.82
C ARG A 86 6.13 8.49 7.77
N LEU A 87 6.62 7.34 8.18
CA LEU A 87 5.91 6.06 8.23
C LEU A 87 5.50 5.69 9.66
N ASP A 88 4.49 4.84 9.78
CA ASP A 88 4.17 4.19 11.05
C ASP A 88 5.09 2.99 11.33
N LYS A 89 5.64 2.39 10.26
CA LYS A 89 6.34 1.12 10.26
C LYS A 89 7.42 1.11 9.16
N PRO A 90 8.65 0.62 9.41
CA PRO A 90 9.70 0.58 8.41
C PRO A 90 9.57 -0.59 7.42
N GLU A 91 8.89 -1.67 7.78
CA GLU A 91 8.79 -2.90 6.98
C GLU A 91 8.25 -2.71 5.54
N PRO A 92 7.26 -1.83 5.28
CA PRO A 92 6.74 -1.60 3.93
C PRO A 92 7.77 -1.08 2.92
N ILE A 93 8.87 -0.50 3.39
CA ILE A 93 9.98 -0.07 2.54
C ILE A 93 10.60 -1.29 1.83
N PHE A 94 10.84 -2.36 2.59
CA PHE A 94 11.49 -3.58 2.10
C PHE A 94 10.57 -4.48 1.28
N TRP A 95 9.27 -4.13 1.17
CA TRP A 95 8.39 -4.79 0.20
C TRP A 95 8.76 -4.43 -1.24
N MET A 96 9.36 -3.25 -1.44
CA MET A 96 9.72 -2.70 -2.74
C MET A 96 11.23 -2.65 -2.96
N VAL A 97 12.01 -2.41 -1.89
CA VAL A 97 13.47 -2.26 -1.95
C VAL A 97 14.16 -3.51 -1.43
N ALA A 98 14.99 -4.13 -2.28
CA ALA A 98 15.88 -5.23 -1.93
C ALA A 98 17.23 -4.70 -1.45
N LEU A 99 17.71 -5.18 -0.30
CA LEU A 99 19.06 -4.89 0.18
C LEU A 99 20.09 -5.89 -0.34
N HIS A 100 19.63 -7.09 -0.68
CA HIS A 100 20.47 -8.17 -1.16
C HIS A 100 20.03 -8.62 -2.56
N SER A 101 20.99 -9.09 -3.35
CA SER A 101 20.75 -9.52 -4.74
C SER A 101 19.66 -10.60 -4.87
N HIS A 102 19.59 -11.53 -3.93
CA HIS A 102 18.60 -12.62 -3.94
C HIS A 102 17.17 -12.16 -3.60
N GLU A 103 17.00 -10.98 -3.02
CA GLU A 103 15.69 -10.39 -2.70
C GLU A 103 15.16 -9.53 -3.84
N GLN A 104 15.99 -9.25 -4.86
CA GLN A 104 15.61 -8.42 -6.00
C GLN A 104 14.45 -9.05 -6.76
N ARG A 105 13.51 -8.19 -7.13
CA ARG A 105 12.34 -8.53 -7.94
C ARG A 105 12.22 -7.48 -9.03
N ASP A 106 11.89 -7.88 -10.25
CA ASP A 106 11.73 -6.91 -11.35
C ASP A 106 10.56 -5.94 -11.07
N TYR A 107 9.49 -6.48 -10.50
CA TYR A 107 8.33 -5.70 -10.07
C TYR A 107 7.73 -6.25 -8.78
N VAL A 108 6.97 -5.38 -8.12
CA VAL A 108 6.24 -5.68 -6.89
C VAL A 108 4.77 -5.42 -7.12
N ARG A 109 3.94 -6.40 -6.75
CA ARG A 109 2.49 -6.31 -6.79
C ARG A 109 1.96 -5.88 -5.42
N CYS A 110 1.23 -4.77 -5.39
CA CYS A 110 0.55 -4.27 -4.20
C CYS A 110 -0.97 -4.45 -4.38
N GLY A 111 -1.56 -5.34 -3.59
CA GLY A 111 -2.96 -5.73 -3.77
C GLY A 111 -3.16 -6.50 -5.07
N ASP A 112 -4.30 -6.32 -5.73
CA ASP A 112 -4.66 -7.17 -6.86
C ASP A 112 -4.25 -6.62 -8.23
N THR A 113 -4.23 -5.28 -8.40
CA THR A 113 -4.13 -4.64 -9.72
C THR A 113 -3.11 -3.50 -9.79
N CYS A 114 -2.32 -3.28 -8.73
CA CYS A 114 -1.28 -2.26 -8.70
C CYS A 114 0.11 -2.89 -8.72
N PHE A 115 0.92 -2.45 -9.67
CA PHE A 115 2.27 -2.94 -9.91
C PHE A 115 3.25 -1.77 -9.86
N TYR A 116 4.46 -2.04 -9.38
CA TYR A 116 5.53 -1.06 -9.25
C TYR A 116 6.85 -1.71 -9.63
N HIS A 117 7.82 -0.94 -10.11
CA HIS A 117 9.19 -1.46 -10.27
C HIS A 117 9.74 -1.94 -8.93
N GLY A 118 10.44 -3.07 -8.92
CA GLY A 118 11.28 -3.40 -7.78
C GLY A 118 12.54 -2.55 -7.79
N LEU A 119 12.97 -2.19 -6.59
CA LEU A 119 14.13 -1.34 -6.36
C LEU A 119 15.19 -2.13 -5.61
N TYR A 120 16.44 -1.72 -5.72
CA TYR A 120 17.53 -2.26 -4.93
C TYR A 120 18.53 -1.17 -4.56
N VAL A 121 19.36 -1.45 -3.57
CA VAL A 121 20.49 -0.59 -3.21
C VAL A 121 21.75 -1.16 -3.85
N ASP A 122 22.42 -0.37 -4.66
CA ASP A 122 23.69 -0.77 -5.29
C ASP A 122 24.86 -0.71 -4.30
N ASP A 123 26.03 -1.17 -4.73
CA ASP A 123 27.24 -1.21 -3.89
C ASP A 123 27.73 0.20 -3.47
N ALA A 124 27.31 1.25 -4.19
CA ALA A 124 27.60 2.64 -3.84
C ALA A 124 26.58 3.24 -2.85
N GLY A 125 25.61 2.42 -2.39
CA GLY A 125 24.55 2.85 -1.50
C GLY A 125 23.48 3.69 -2.20
N ILE A 126 23.37 3.62 -3.53
CA ILE A 126 22.41 4.41 -4.31
C ILE A 126 21.19 3.54 -4.61
N LEU A 127 20.00 4.15 -4.51
CA LEU A 127 18.74 3.48 -4.83
C LEU A 127 18.57 3.38 -6.35
N GLN A 128 18.42 2.15 -6.87
CA GLN A 128 18.29 1.86 -8.29
C GLN A 128 17.05 1.00 -8.59
N LYS A 129 16.62 0.98 -9.85
CA LYS A 129 15.59 0.04 -10.34
C LYS A 129 16.24 -1.29 -10.71
N VAL A 130 15.64 -2.41 -10.30
CA VAL A 130 16.14 -3.76 -10.64
C VAL A 130 16.14 -3.97 -12.15
N ASN A 131 15.00 -3.71 -12.80
CA ASN A 131 14.87 -3.78 -14.26
C ASN A 131 14.37 -2.42 -14.80
N PRO A 132 15.27 -1.53 -15.24
CA PRO A 132 14.89 -0.23 -15.80
C PRO A 132 14.13 -0.30 -17.12
N SER A 133 14.30 -1.40 -17.87
CA SER A 133 13.66 -1.64 -19.17
C SER A 133 12.25 -2.21 -19.06
N LEU A 134 11.81 -2.55 -17.85
CA LEU A 134 10.48 -3.10 -17.60
C LEU A 134 9.40 -2.11 -18.04
N SER A 135 8.54 -2.56 -18.94
CA SER A 135 7.45 -1.77 -19.48
C SER A 135 6.10 -2.20 -18.91
N ALA A 136 5.06 -1.45 -19.27
CA ALA A 136 3.70 -1.79 -18.87
C ALA A 136 3.18 -3.08 -19.55
N GLU A 137 3.75 -3.45 -20.71
CA GLU A 137 3.36 -4.62 -21.50
C GLU A 137 3.84 -5.93 -20.87
N ASP A 138 4.93 -5.87 -20.11
CA ASP A 138 5.53 -7.02 -19.42
C ASP A 138 4.73 -7.45 -18.17
N ILE A 139 3.74 -6.66 -17.78
CA ILE A 139 2.98 -6.88 -16.55
C ILE A 139 1.83 -7.84 -16.83
N PRO A 140 1.70 -8.92 -16.05
CA PRO A 140 0.66 -9.90 -16.26
C PRO A 140 -0.73 -9.31 -15.97
N MET A 141 -1.46 -8.96 -17.03
CA MET A 141 -2.85 -8.52 -16.91
C MET A 141 -3.77 -9.74 -16.73
N THR A 142 -4.18 -9.99 -15.49
CA THR A 142 -5.00 -11.18 -15.15
C THR A 142 -6.47 -11.07 -15.57
N CYS A 143 -6.97 -9.85 -15.83
CA CYS A 143 -8.32 -9.60 -16.35
C CYS A 143 -8.37 -8.31 -17.16
N GLN A 144 -9.13 -8.30 -18.26
CA GLN A 144 -9.48 -7.10 -19.02
C GLN A 144 -10.58 -6.25 -18.34
N CYS A 145 -11.28 -6.83 -17.36
CA CYS A 145 -12.35 -6.20 -16.61
C CYS A 145 -11.85 -5.23 -15.53
N CYS A 146 -10.58 -5.33 -15.12
CA CYS A 146 -10.01 -4.57 -14.02
C CYS A 146 -9.07 -3.48 -14.53
N THR A 147 -9.08 -2.33 -13.87
CA THR A 147 -8.08 -1.28 -14.12
C THR A 147 -6.77 -1.65 -13.44
N HIS A 148 -5.77 -2.02 -14.23
CA HIS A 148 -4.41 -2.25 -13.77
C HIS A 148 -3.61 -0.96 -13.79
N THR A 149 -2.64 -0.84 -12.89
CA THR A 149 -1.76 0.32 -12.81
C THR A 149 -0.32 -0.12 -12.66
N PHE A 150 0.59 0.57 -13.36
CA PHE A 150 2.03 0.40 -13.23
C PHE A 150 2.68 1.72 -12.83
N ASN A 151 3.40 1.73 -11.72
CA ASN A 151 3.97 2.94 -11.11
C ASN A 151 2.93 4.07 -10.97
N GLY A 152 1.66 3.71 -10.76
CA GLY A 152 0.54 4.65 -10.62
C GLY A 152 -0.09 5.15 -11.92
N VAL A 153 0.43 4.75 -13.08
CA VAL A 153 -0.16 5.04 -14.38
C VAL A 153 -1.07 3.88 -14.77
N VAL A 154 -2.25 4.18 -15.31
CA VAL A 154 -3.18 3.14 -15.79
C VAL A 154 -2.57 2.43 -16.98
N VAL A 155 -2.60 1.11 -16.93
CA VAL A 155 -2.23 0.24 -18.05
C VAL A 155 -3.53 -0.31 -18.62
N THR A 156 -3.74 -0.10 -19.92
CA THR A 156 -4.90 -0.54 -20.69
C THR A 156 -4.51 -1.56 -21.73
#